data_AF-A0A8D8R114-F1
#
_entry.id   AF-A0A8D8R114-F1
#
_cell.length_a   1.000
_cell.length_b   1.000
_cell.length_c   1.000
_cell.angle_alpha   90.00
_cell.angle_beta   90.00
_cell.angle_gamma   90.00
#
_symmetry.space_group_name_H-M   'P 1'
#
loop_
_entity.id
_entity.type
_entity.pdbx_description
1 polymer ?
#
loop_
_entity_poly.entity_id
_entity_poly.type
_entity_poly.pdbx_seq_one_letter_code
_entity_poly.pdbx_strand_id
1 'polypeptide(L)'
;MYLEALHKKIKYSYLNGKKVKSLDLAINELTRITRDIVFERIIKLAGNVETRKMKNIRISHVASEKIDHCYIQFKTNSSWQVNSSQSGNHYVVTKSKNKCPVEYCPLSCTECKICVHSYECTCMDSVLYFNICKHIHACVTYAKEDGSIVVPTQDIQESLMFECLVNSTSISNSVKVVKPQEEAHADLVAKLEEALANLKTNQYDAEEYVKMTTLTDNLLLIQRKGSFQETSAINTKSFVEKQRFYSTKKKHGTKLDVSSPSCMDKK
;
A
#
# COMPACT_ATOMS: atom_id res chain seq x y z
N MET A 1 -10.86 -8.52 16.15
CA MET A 1 -9.82 -9.43 15.61
C MET A 1 -8.50 -8.77 15.19
N TYR A 2 -8.41 -7.58 14.57
CA TYR A 2 -7.09 -7.02 14.17
C TYR A 2 -6.14 -6.76 15.35
N LEU A 3 -6.65 -6.16 16.43
CA LEU A 3 -5.88 -5.93 17.65
C LEU A 3 -5.44 -7.24 18.33
N GLU A 4 -6.29 -8.27 18.30
CA GLU A 4 -5.94 -9.58 18.85
C GLU A 4 -4.88 -10.29 18.00
N ALA A 5 -4.96 -10.18 16.67
CA ALA A 5 -3.95 -10.69 15.76
C ALA A 5 -2.62 -9.97 15.98
N LEU A 6 -2.63 -8.65 16.13
CA LEU A 6 -1.46 -7.85 16.45
C LEU A 6 -0.87 -8.27 17.81
N HIS A 7 -1.70 -8.38 18.85
CA HIS A 7 -1.28 -8.84 20.16
C HIS A 7 -0.68 -10.26 20.12
N LYS A 8 -1.28 -11.18 19.36
CA LYS A 8 -0.73 -12.53 19.13
C LYS A 8 0.63 -12.47 18.42
N LYS A 9 0.77 -11.63 17.39
CA LYS A 9 2.05 -11.41 16.68
C LYS A 9 3.11 -10.89 17.66
N ILE A 10 2.81 -9.84 18.43
CA ILE A 10 3.70 -9.30 19.47
C ILE A 10 4.09 -10.41 20.47
N LYS A 11 3.09 -11.03 21.10
CA LYS A 11 3.30 -12.00 22.18
C LYS A 11 4.11 -13.21 21.72
N TYR A 12 3.76 -13.82 20.59
CA TYR A 12 4.32 -15.11 20.20
C TYR A 12 5.51 -15.01 19.23
N SER A 13 5.51 -14.03 18.31
CA SER A 13 6.61 -13.87 17.35
C SER A 13 7.74 -13.00 17.89
N TYR A 14 7.45 -12.05 18.79
CA TYR A 14 8.45 -11.10 19.26
C TYR A 14 8.88 -11.33 20.71
N LEU A 15 7.92 -11.65 21.58
CA LEU A 15 8.15 -11.86 23.02
C LEU A 15 8.30 -13.34 23.43
N ASN A 16 8.19 -14.29 22.49
CA ASN A 16 8.27 -15.73 22.75
C ASN A 16 7.31 -16.22 23.86
N GLY A 17 6.13 -15.62 23.96
CA GLY A 17 5.11 -15.91 24.97
C GLY A 17 5.42 -15.38 26.38
N LYS A 18 6.57 -14.72 26.57
CA LYS A 18 7.03 -14.21 27.87
C LYS A 18 6.41 -12.84 28.16
N LYS A 19 6.15 -12.59 29.45
CA LYS A 19 5.79 -11.25 29.92
C LYS A 19 7.06 -10.40 29.97
N VAL A 20 7.00 -9.20 29.41
CA VAL A 20 8.11 -8.24 29.48
C VAL A 20 8.12 -7.59 30.86
N LYS A 21 9.28 -7.54 31.51
CA LYS A 21 9.44 -6.98 32.88
C LYS A 21 9.86 -5.51 32.88
N SER A 22 10.57 -5.05 31.84
CA SER A 22 11.01 -3.66 31.68
C SER A 22 10.34 -3.03 30.47
N LEU A 23 9.88 -1.78 30.62
CA LEU A 23 9.30 -1.00 29.54
C LEU A 23 10.24 -0.88 28.34
N ASP A 24 11.55 -0.72 28.58
CA ASP A 24 12.55 -0.53 27.52
C ASP A 24 12.61 -1.73 26.56
N LEU A 25 12.50 -2.93 27.11
CA LEU A 25 12.45 -4.15 26.31
C LEU A 25 11.18 -4.19 25.46
N ALA A 26 10.04 -3.72 25.98
CA ALA A 26 8.80 -3.67 25.22
C ALA A 26 8.89 -2.66 24.07
N ILE A 27 9.49 -1.48 24.32
CA ILE A 27 9.70 -0.44 23.30
C ILE A 27 10.63 -0.96 22.20
N ASN A 28 11.73 -1.63 22.56
CA ASN A 28 12.65 -2.20 21.58
C ASN A 28 11.95 -3.25 20.68
N GLU A 29 11.12 -4.11 21.27
CA GLU A 29 10.36 -5.12 20.53
C GLU A 29 9.28 -4.49 19.63
N LEU A 30 8.57 -3.45 20.10
CA LEU A 30 7.64 -2.68 19.26
C LEU A 30 8.34 -1.98 18.10
N THR A 31 9.57 -1.49 18.32
CA THR A 31 10.39 -0.87 17.29
C THR A 31 10.81 -1.91 16.24
N ARG A 32 11.18 -3.13 16.67
CA ARG A 32 11.45 -4.26 15.76
C ARG A 32 10.23 -4.63 14.92
N ILE A 33 9.05 -4.70 15.53
CA ILE A 33 7.80 -4.96 14.82
C ILE A 33 7.53 -3.90 13.77
N THR A 34 7.69 -2.62 14.14
CA THR A 34 7.48 -1.51 13.22
C THR A 34 8.43 -1.60 12.02
N ARG A 35 9.72 -1.90 12.27
CA ARG A 35 10.72 -2.11 11.21
C ARG A 35 10.32 -3.24 10.26
N ASP A 36 9.92 -4.39 10.80
CA ASP A 36 9.53 -5.54 9.99
C ASP A 36 8.28 -5.24 9.14
N ILE A 37 7.28 -4.57 9.71
CA ILE A 37 6.07 -4.17 8.97
C ILE A 37 6.41 -3.21 7.82
N VAL A 38 7.31 -2.25 8.06
CA VAL A 38 7.76 -1.32 7.01
C VAL A 38 8.53 -2.09 5.93
N PHE A 39 9.41 -3.01 6.30
CA PHE A 39 10.18 -3.81 5.34
C PHE A 39 9.28 -4.74 4.51
N GLU A 40 8.34 -5.44 5.15
CA GLU A 40 7.31 -6.24 4.46
C GLU A 40 6.52 -5.37 3.45
N ARG A 41 6.22 -4.12 3.81
CA ARG A 41 5.54 -3.17 2.91
C ARG A 41 6.42 -2.77 1.73
N ILE A 42 7.70 -2.48 1.96
CA ILE A 42 8.65 -2.15 0.88
C ILE A 42 8.76 -3.32 -0.11
N ILE A 43 8.87 -4.55 0.39
CA ILE A 43 8.92 -5.75 -0.47
C ILE A 43 7.64 -5.84 -1.32
N LYS A 44 6.46 -5.65 -0.72
CA LYS A 44 5.18 -5.69 -1.45
C LYS A 44 5.08 -4.59 -2.51
N LEU A 45 5.56 -3.39 -2.20
CA LEU A 45 5.59 -2.28 -3.15
C LEU A 45 6.57 -2.55 -4.31
N ALA A 46 7.76 -3.07 -4.02
CA ALA A 46 8.74 -3.46 -5.03
C ALA A 46 8.23 -4.59 -5.95
N GLY A 47 7.45 -5.53 -5.39
CA GLY A 47 6.78 -6.58 -6.15
C GLY A 47 5.49 -6.13 -6.86
N ASN A 48 5.18 -4.83 -6.87
CA ASN A 48 3.94 -4.24 -7.42
C ASN A 48 2.66 -4.96 -6.94
N VAL A 49 2.66 -5.43 -5.68
CA VAL A 49 1.54 -6.14 -5.10
C VAL A 49 0.46 -5.12 -4.74
N GLU A 50 -0.69 -5.25 -5.40
CA GLU A 50 -1.82 -4.36 -5.18
C GLU A 50 -2.28 -4.38 -3.71
N THR A 51 -2.41 -3.19 -3.13
CA THR A 51 -2.85 -3.05 -1.74
C THR A 51 -4.31 -3.44 -1.58
N ARG A 52 -4.70 -3.87 -0.37
CA ARG A 52 -6.11 -4.17 -0.05
C ARG A 52 -7.03 -2.97 -0.32
N LYS A 53 -6.55 -1.76 -0.04
CA LYS A 53 -7.30 -0.52 -0.30
C LYS A 53 -7.57 -0.35 -1.80
N MET A 54 -6.57 -0.54 -2.65
CA MET A 54 -6.73 -0.47 -4.11
C MET A 54 -7.68 -1.55 -4.64
N LYS A 55 -7.57 -2.79 -4.14
CA LYS A 55 -8.53 -3.86 -4.45
C LYS A 55 -9.96 -3.47 -4.11
N ASN A 56 -10.18 -2.89 -2.93
CA ASN A 56 -11.51 -2.47 -2.50
C ASN A 56 -12.06 -1.35 -3.37
N ILE A 57 -11.23 -0.37 -3.77
CA ILE A 57 -11.64 0.68 -4.72
C ILE A 57 -12.09 0.04 -6.04
N ARG A 58 -11.33 -0.91 -6.60
CA ARG A 58 -11.69 -1.60 -7.84
C ARG A 58 -12.99 -2.41 -7.70
N ILE A 59 -13.16 -3.14 -6.60
CA ILE A 59 -14.39 -3.90 -6.32
C ILE A 59 -15.59 -2.94 -6.23
N SER A 60 -15.44 -1.81 -5.55
CA SER A 60 -16.49 -0.79 -5.45
C SER A 60 -16.79 -0.14 -6.81
N HIS A 61 -15.80 0.05 -7.66
CA HIS A 61 -15.98 0.53 -9.03
C HIS A 61 -16.85 -0.42 -9.85
N VAL A 62 -16.48 -1.70 -9.94
CA VAL A 62 -17.27 -2.72 -10.66
C VAL A 62 -18.67 -2.88 -10.07
N ALA A 63 -18.81 -2.75 -8.75
CA ALA A 63 -20.12 -2.80 -8.11
C ALA A 63 -21.02 -1.59 -8.44
N SER A 64 -20.44 -0.46 -8.83
CA SER A 64 -21.17 0.75 -9.19
C SER A 64 -21.79 0.69 -10.57
N GLU A 65 -21.22 -0.08 -11.50
CA GLU A 65 -21.75 -0.30 -12.85
C GLU A 65 -23.14 -0.95 -12.83
N LYS A 66 -23.50 -1.59 -11.72
CA LYS A 66 -24.82 -2.20 -11.50
C LYS A 66 -25.86 -1.23 -10.97
N ILE A 67 -25.50 0.03 -10.71
CA ILE A 67 -26.41 1.06 -10.20
C ILE A 67 -26.89 1.88 -11.40
N ASP A 68 -28.14 1.70 -11.78
CA ASP A 68 -28.75 2.48 -12.87
C ASP A 68 -28.91 3.95 -12.49
N HIS A 69 -28.80 4.83 -13.50
CA HIS A 69 -28.92 6.28 -13.33
C HIS A 69 -30.28 6.72 -12.76
N CYS A 70 -31.35 5.94 -12.96
CA CYS A 70 -32.68 6.23 -12.41
C CYS A 70 -32.71 6.23 -10.87
N TYR A 71 -31.73 5.61 -10.22
CA TYR A 71 -31.59 5.61 -8.76
C TYR A 71 -30.78 6.80 -8.22
N ILE A 72 -30.25 7.65 -9.10
CA ILE A 72 -29.43 8.80 -8.74
C ILE A 72 -30.26 10.07 -8.94
N GLN A 73 -30.37 10.87 -7.89
CA GLN A 73 -31.08 12.14 -7.92
C GLN A 73 -30.12 13.26 -7.56
N PHE A 74 -30.02 14.26 -8.42
CA PHE A 74 -29.30 15.48 -8.12
C PHE A 74 -30.10 16.31 -7.10
N LYS A 75 -29.46 16.70 -6.00
CA LYS A 75 -30.10 17.55 -4.97
C LYS A 75 -29.68 19.01 -5.07
N THR A 76 -28.38 19.28 -5.13
CA THR A 76 -27.82 20.65 -5.02
C THR A 76 -26.41 20.68 -5.61
N ASN A 77 -25.87 21.87 -5.93
CA ASN A 77 -24.59 22.24 -6.58
C ASN A 77 -23.30 21.41 -6.38
N SER A 78 -23.31 20.28 -5.65
CA SER A 78 -22.30 19.21 -5.64
C SER A 78 -22.76 18.02 -4.75
N SER A 79 -24.05 17.72 -4.72
CA SER A 79 -24.65 16.70 -3.85
C SER A 79 -25.67 15.86 -4.60
N TRP A 80 -25.54 14.54 -4.45
CA TRP A 80 -26.38 13.53 -5.09
C TRP A 80 -26.96 12.61 -4.02
N GLN A 81 -28.20 12.18 -4.23
CA GLN A 81 -28.82 11.10 -3.47
C GLN A 81 -28.86 9.84 -4.34
N VAL A 82 -28.37 8.73 -3.79
CA VAL A 82 -28.43 7.40 -4.42
C VAL A 82 -29.39 6.52 -3.63
N ASN A 83 -30.47 6.10 -4.26
CA ASN A 83 -31.48 5.23 -3.65
C ASN A 83 -31.06 3.76 -3.80
N SER A 84 -31.18 2.98 -2.72
CA SER A 84 -30.93 1.55 -2.74
C SER A 84 -32.09 0.83 -3.43
N SER A 85 -31.77 -0.01 -4.42
CA SER A 85 -32.77 -0.84 -5.11
C SER A 85 -33.38 -1.93 -4.21
N GLN A 86 -32.69 -2.32 -3.13
CA GLN A 86 -33.06 -3.50 -2.33
C GLN A 86 -33.62 -3.19 -0.94
N SER A 87 -33.27 -2.04 -0.36
CA SER A 87 -33.45 -1.83 1.09
C SER A 87 -34.20 -0.56 1.48
N GLY A 88 -34.72 0.20 0.51
CA GLY A 88 -35.39 1.50 0.75
C GLY A 88 -34.50 2.59 1.37
N ASN A 89 -33.23 2.28 1.65
CA ASN A 89 -32.26 3.24 2.18
C ASN A 89 -31.80 4.19 1.08
N HIS A 90 -31.44 5.41 1.45
CA HIS A 90 -30.80 6.37 0.57
C HIS A 90 -29.44 6.78 1.12
N TYR A 91 -28.49 7.02 0.22
CA TYR A 91 -27.15 7.47 0.55
C TYR A 91 -26.92 8.83 -0.08
N VAL A 92 -26.29 9.73 0.66
CA VAL A 92 -25.94 11.07 0.15
C VAL A 92 -24.47 11.06 -0.18
N VAL A 93 -24.14 11.52 -1.39
CA VAL A 93 -22.78 11.72 -1.89
C VAL A 93 -22.55 13.20 -2.07
N THR A 94 -21.50 13.73 -1.46
CA THR A 94 -21.11 15.15 -1.55
C THR A 94 -19.69 15.26 -2.06
N LYS A 95 -19.44 16.20 -2.97
CA LYS A 95 -18.08 16.52 -3.40
C LYS A 95 -17.33 17.17 -2.24
N SER A 96 -16.16 16.64 -1.91
CA SER A 96 -15.32 17.18 -0.85
C SER A 96 -14.66 18.48 -1.31
N LYS A 97 -14.43 19.39 -0.36
CA LYS A 97 -13.70 20.66 -0.62
C LYS A 97 -12.19 20.45 -0.74
N ASN A 98 -11.69 19.26 -0.40
CA ASN A 98 -10.27 18.95 -0.36
C ASN A 98 -9.66 18.90 -1.76
N LYS A 99 -8.63 19.72 -1.99
CA LYS A 99 -7.84 19.71 -3.22
C LYS A 99 -6.71 18.69 -3.08
N CYS A 100 -7.01 17.42 -3.33
CA CYS A 100 -5.98 16.39 -3.44
C CYS A 100 -5.56 16.24 -4.91
N PRO A 101 -4.26 16.35 -5.23
CA PRO A 101 -3.75 16.03 -6.56
C PRO A 101 -3.96 14.55 -6.87
N VAL A 102 -5.02 14.23 -7.63
CA VAL A 102 -5.43 12.83 -7.87
C VAL A 102 -4.32 12.01 -8.53
N GLU A 103 -3.57 12.62 -9.44
CA GLU A 103 -2.43 11.99 -10.15
C GLU A 103 -1.33 11.47 -9.21
N TYR A 104 -1.17 12.11 -8.04
CA TYR A 104 -0.18 11.72 -7.05
C TYR A 104 -0.80 11.00 -5.85
N CYS A 105 -2.11 10.77 -5.87
CA CYS A 105 -2.80 10.09 -4.78
C CYS A 105 -2.70 8.56 -4.97
N PRO A 106 -2.09 7.82 -4.04
CA PRO A 106 -1.98 6.36 -4.13
C PRO A 106 -3.32 5.63 -3.92
N LEU A 107 -4.35 6.35 -3.51
CA LEU A 107 -5.70 5.84 -3.25
C LEU A 107 -6.69 6.46 -4.25
N SER A 108 -6.37 6.31 -5.54
CA SER A 108 -7.15 6.83 -6.65
C SER A 108 -7.73 5.70 -7.51
N CYS A 109 -8.91 5.93 -8.05
CA CYS A 109 -9.49 5.05 -9.06
C CYS A 109 -8.99 5.48 -10.44
N THR A 110 -8.34 4.57 -11.15
CA THR A 110 -7.76 4.83 -12.47
C THR A 110 -8.79 5.07 -13.55
N GLU A 111 -10.00 4.53 -13.39
CA GLU A 111 -11.10 4.59 -14.36
C GLU A 111 -11.93 5.87 -14.15
N CYS A 112 -12.34 6.12 -12.89
CA CYS A 112 -13.10 7.32 -12.57
C CYS A 112 -12.25 8.60 -12.51
N LYS A 113 -10.91 8.51 -12.35
CA LYS A 113 -9.99 9.65 -12.15
C LYS A 113 -10.34 10.50 -10.92
N ILE A 114 -10.63 9.83 -9.81
CA ILE A 114 -10.97 10.42 -8.52
C ILE A 114 -10.18 9.72 -7.42
N CYS A 115 -10.02 10.35 -6.26
CA CYS A 115 -9.40 9.73 -5.09
C CYS A 115 -10.36 9.67 -3.90
N VAL A 116 -9.96 8.96 -2.85
CA VAL A 116 -10.71 8.88 -1.58
C VAL A 116 -10.98 10.25 -0.95
N HIS A 117 -10.25 11.30 -1.32
CA HIS A 117 -10.44 12.66 -0.82
C HIS A 117 -11.40 13.50 -1.67
N SER A 118 -11.83 13.00 -2.83
CA SER A 118 -12.61 13.78 -3.81
C SER A 118 -14.09 13.88 -3.42
N TYR A 119 -14.62 12.88 -2.72
CA TYR A 119 -16.04 12.78 -2.37
C TYR A 119 -16.21 12.10 -1.01
N GLU A 120 -17.31 12.44 -0.35
CA GLU A 120 -17.78 11.80 0.87
C GLU A 120 -19.15 11.19 0.61
N CYS A 121 -19.40 10.02 1.19
CA CYS A 121 -20.70 9.38 1.14
C CYS A 121 -21.14 8.94 2.54
N THR A 122 -22.45 8.97 2.80
CA THR A 122 -23.01 8.52 4.09
C THR A 122 -22.98 7.00 4.31
N CYS A 123 -22.58 6.21 3.32
CA CYS A 123 -22.47 4.76 3.47
C CYS A 123 -21.25 4.32 4.30
N MET A 124 -21.32 3.14 4.91
CA MET A 124 -20.25 2.60 5.76
C MET A 124 -18.90 2.48 5.04
N ASP A 125 -18.90 2.15 3.74
CA ASP A 125 -17.67 2.03 2.96
C ASP A 125 -16.87 3.33 2.90
N SER A 126 -17.57 4.46 2.78
CA SER A 126 -16.92 5.77 2.78
C SER A 126 -16.61 6.22 4.22
N VAL A 127 -17.58 6.14 5.13
CA VAL A 127 -17.46 6.70 6.49
C VAL A 127 -16.47 5.91 7.35
N LEU A 128 -16.61 4.59 7.42
CA LEU A 128 -15.81 3.75 8.32
C LEU A 128 -14.55 3.23 7.64
N TYR A 129 -14.66 2.84 6.37
CA TYR A 129 -13.54 2.23 5.67
C TYR A 129 -12.71 3.20 4.85
N PHE A 130 -13.07 4.49 4.78
CA PHE A 130 -12.36 5.52 4.02
C PHE A 130 -11.98 5.01 2.62
N ASN A 131 -13.01 4.58 1.90
CA ASN A 131 -12.93 3.95 0.58
C ASN A 131 -13.79 4.74 -0.42
N ILE A 132 -13.43 4.69 -1.70
CA ILE A 132 -14.30 5.18 -2.76
C ILE A 132 -15.41 4.14 -2.92
N CYS A 133 -16.60 4.42 -2.40
CA CYS A 133 -17.69 3.46 -2.39
C CYS A 133 -18.38 3.38 -3.76
N LYS A 134 -19.19 2.33 -3.96
CA LYS A 134 -19.99 2.15 -5.18
C LYS A 134 -20.89 3.36 -5.50
N HIS A 135 -21.42 4.04 -4.48
CA HIS A 135 -22.28 5.20 -4.67
C HIS A 135 -21.49 6.41 -5.22
N ILE A 136 -20.27 6.64 -4.73
CA ILE A 136 -19.40 7.70 -5.24
C ILE A 136 -19.07 7.43 -6.70
N HIS A 137 -18.68 6.20 -7.04
CA HIS A 137 -18.40 5.83 -8.42
C HIS A 137 -19.61 6.02 -9.35
N ALA A 138 -20.81 5.60 -8.91
CA ALA A 138 -22.03 5.77 -9.70
C ALA A 138 -22.36 7.25 -9.92
N CYS A 139 -22.28 8.10 -8.89
CA CYS A 139 -22.51 9.54 -9.02
C CYS A 139 -21.52 10.23 -9.96
N VAL A 140 -20.24 9.84 -9.90
CA VAL A 140 -19.21 10.42 -10.77
C VAL A 140 -19.43 10.01 -12.22
N THR A 141 -19.85 8.78 -12.47
CA THR A 141 -20.16 8.30 -13.82
C THR A 141 -21.41 8.99 -14.37
N TYR A 142 -22.48 9.05 -13.58
CA TYR A 142 -23.68 9.83 -13.91
C TYR A 142 -23.35 11.29 -14.24
N ALA A 143 -22.55 11.97 -13.41
CA ALA A 143 -22.23 13.38 -13.62
C ALA A 143 -21.36 13.62 -14.87
N LYS A 144 -20.55 12.63 -15.31
CA LYS A 144 -19.80 12.71 -16.58
C LYS A 144 -20.72 12.62 -17.80
N GLU A 145 -21.76 11.81 -17.72
CA GLU A 145 -22.69 11.56 -18.83
C GLU A 145 -23.75 12.66 -18.95
N ASP A 146 -24.24 13.18 -17.83
CA ASP A 146 -25.25 14.25 -17.76
C ASP A 146 -24.66 15.66 -18.05
N GLY A 147 -23.42 15.73 -18.56
CA GLY A 147 -22.74 17.00 -18.90
C GLY A 147 -22.47 17.95 -17.73
N SER A 148 -22.70 17.52 -16.49
CA SER A 148 -22.69 18.36 -15.29
C SER A 148 -21.32 18.45 -14.58
N ILE A 149 -20.21 18.10 -15.24
CA ILE A 149 -18.86 18.26 -14.69
C ILE A 149 -18.06 19.35 -15.41
N VAL A 150 -17.81 20.43 -14.67
CA VAL A 150 -16.60 21.26 -14.83
C VAL A 150 -15.41 20.42 -14.39
N VAL A 151 -14.65 19.93 -15.37
CA VAL A 151 -13.36 19.27 -15.15
C VAL A 151 -12.41 20.34 -14.58
N PRO A 152 -11.67 20.08 -13.49
CA PRO A 152 -10.56 20.94 -13.11
C PRO A 152 -9.45 20.77 -14.16
N THR A 153 -9.50 21.56 -15.23
CA THR A 153 -8.33 21.86 -16.04
C THR A 153 -7.36 22.65 -15.17
N GLN A 154 -6.18 22.04 -14.98
CA GLN A 154 -4.89 22.63 -14.64
C GLN A 154 -4.92 24.06 -14.08
N ASP A 155 -4.69 24.17 -12.77
CA ASP A 155 -3.95 25.30 -12.22
C ASP A 155 -2.88 24.72 -11.29
N ILE A 156 -1.64 24.72 -11.80
CA ILE A 156 -0.44 24.51 -11.00
C ILE A 156 -0.22 25.80 -10.24
N GLN A 157 -0.54 25.82 -8.94
CA GLN A 157 0.13 26.71 -8.00
C GLN A 157 0.44 25.99 -6.69
N GLU A 158 1.65 26.29 -6.23
CA GLU A 158 2.42 25.65 -5.18
C GLU A 158 1.81 25.70 -3.78
N SER A 159 2.21 24.70 -3.00
CA SER A 159 2.29 24.65 -1.54
C SER A 159 0.98 24.58 -0.73
N LEU A 160 0.79 23.45 -0.06
CA LEU A 160 1.05 23.36 1.38
C LEU A 160 1.20 21.89 1.80
N MET A 161 2.33 21.59 2.45
CA MET A 161 2.59 20.36 3.17
C MET A 161 1.58 20.18 4.29
N PHE A 162 0.97 19.00 4.36
CA PHE A 162 0.46 18.46 5.62
C PHE A 162 1.04 17.06 5.80
N GLU A 163 1.63 16.84 6.98
CA GLU A 163 2.41 15.66 7.34
C GLU A 163 1.62 14.37 7.17
N CYS A 164 1.89 13.64 6.10
CA CYS A 164 1.69 12.20 6.10
C CYS A 164 3.06 11.58 6.35
N LEU A 165 3.27 11.08 7.58
CA LEU A 165 4.45 10.31 7.94
C LEU A 165 4.41 8.95 7.21
N VAL A 166 4.77 8.99 5.94
CA VAL A 166 5.26 7.88 5.14
C VAL A 166 6.42 8.47 4.36
N ASN A 167 7.64 8.26 4.88
CA ASN A 167 8.87 8.52 4.14
C ASN A 167 8.73 7.93 2.74
N SER A 168 8.47 8.83 1.80
CA SER A 168 8.26 8.53 0.40
C SER A 168 9.58 8.84 -0.27
N THR A 169 10.37 7.80 -0.53
CA THR A 169 11.37 7.87 -1.58
C THR A 169 10.59 8.04 -2.88
N SER A 170 10.71 9.22 -3.48
CA SER A 170 10.05 9.61 -4.72
C SER A 170 10.42 8.64 -5.84
N ILE A 171 9.48 7.78 -6.23
CA ILE A 171 9.51 7.13 -7.54
C ILE A 171 8.41 7.79 -8.35
N SER A 172 8.80 8.74 -9.17
CA SER A 172 7.97 9.38 -10.18
C SER A 172 7.58 8.35 -11.24
N ASN A 173 6.38 7.79 -11.12
CA ASN A 173 5.76 7.04 -12.21
C ASN A 173 5.32 8.03 -13.30
N SER A 174 6.18 8.24 -14.29
CA SER A 174 5.71 8.72 -15.61
C SER A 174 5.38 7.50 -16.46
N VAL A 175 4.08 7.25 -16.64
CA VAL A 175 3.59 6.32 -17.65
C VAL A 175 3.83 6.99 -19.00
N LYS A 176 4.85 6.56 -19.73
CA LYS A 176 4.97 6.84 -21.17
C LYS A 176 4.50 5.63 -21.95
N VAL A 177 3.54 5.91 -22.83
CA VAL A 177 2.99 5.07 -23.89
C VAL A 177 4.09 4.21 -24.52
N VAL A 178 3.88 2.90 -24.53
CA VAL A 178 4.75 1.92 -25.19
C VAL A 178 4.73 2.21 -26.69
N LYS A 179 5.81 2.80 -27.20
CA LYS A 179 6.12 2.82 -28.63
C LYS A 179 6.89 1.54 -29.00
N PRO A 180 6.83 1.07 -30.27
CA PRO A 180 7.46 -0.18 -30.69
C PRO A 180 8.94 -0.24 -30.32
N GLN A 181 9.37 -1.43 -29.87
CA GLN A 181 10.62 -1.70 -29.16
C GLN A 181 11.91 -1.33 -29.92
N GLU A 182 11.86 -1.06 -31.23
CA GLU A 182 13.04 -0.70 -32.03
C GLU A 182 13.34 0.81 -32.02
N GLU A 183 12.32 1.69 -32.02
CA GLU A 183 12.50 3.15 -32.03
C GLU A 183 12.90 3.69 -30.64
N ALA A 184 12.44 3.04 -29.57
CA ALA A 184 12.73 3.45 -28.19
C ALA A 184 14.20 3.22 -27.79
N HIS A 185 14.86 2.22 -28.40
CA HIS A 185 16.28 1.97 -28.19
C HIS A 185 17.16 3.02 -28.89
N ALA A 186 16.77 3.49 -30.09
CA ALA A 186 17.51 4.50 -30.83
C ALA A 186 17.57 5.85 -30.08
N ASP A 187 16.45 6.29 -29.49
CA ASP A 187 16.40 7.55 -28.71
C ASP A 187 17.23 7.47 -27.42
N LEU A 188 17.29 6.30 -26.77
CA LEU A 188 18.14 6.09 -25.60
C LEU A 188 19.63 6.09 -25.96
N VAL A 189 20.00 5.46 -27.09
CA VAL A 189 21.39 5.44 -27.58
C VAL A 189 21.85 6.86 -27.92
N ALA A 190 21.03 7.65 -28.63
CA ALA A 190 21.36 9.03 -28.98
C ALA A 190 21.62 9.90 -27.73
N LYS A 191 20.81 9.75 -26.68
CA LYS A 191 21.01 10.46 -25.40
C LYS A 191 22.28 10.06 -24.67
N LEU A 192 22.67 8.79 -24.74
CA LEU A 192 23.92 8.31 -24.15
C LEU A 192 25.14 8.81 -24.93
N GLU A 193 25.06 8.89 -26.25
CA GLU A 193 26.12 9.45 -27.11
C GLU A 193 26.34 10.95 -26.84
N GLU A 194 25.25 11.72 -26.69
CA GLU A 194 25.32 13.13 -26.29
C GLU A 194 25.94 13.31 -24.91
N ALA A 195 25.56 12.48 -23.93
CA ALA A 195 26.17 12.50 -22.59
C ALA A 195 27.68 12.18 -22.64
N LEU A 196 28.09 11.23 -23.48
CA LEU A 196 29.51 10.90 -23.69
C LEU A 196 30.28 12.03 -24.37
N ALA A 197 29.66 12.78 -25.27
CA ALA A 197 30.28 13.95 -25.89
C ALA A 197 30.51 15.07 -24.86
N ASN A 198 29.49 15.38 -24.05
CA ASN A 198 29.57 16.39 -23.00
C ASN A 198 30.64 16.05 -21.94
N LEU A 199 30.77 14.77 -21.59
CA LEU A 199 31.80 14.26 -20.67
C LEU A 199 33.23 14.49 -21.18
N LYS A 200 33.44 14.55 -22.49
CA LYS A 200 34.76 14.77 -23.10
C LYS A 200 35.09 16.24 -23.26
N THR A 201 34.09 17.11 -23.37
CA THR A 201 34.28 18.55 -23.66
C THR A 201 34.27 19.42 -22.43
N ASN A 202 33.53 19.04 -21.38
CA ASN A 202 33.34 19.87 -20.20
C ASN A 202 34.30 19.48 -19.07
N GLN A 203 34.80 20.49 -18.35
CA GLN A 203 35.50 20.29 -17.08
C GLN A 203 34.45 20.27 -15.96
N TYR A 204 34.53 19.26 -15.10
CA TYR A 204 33.60 19.06 -13.99
C TYR A 204 34.34 19.24 -12.66
N ASP A 205 33.64 19.71 -11.64
CA ASP A 205 34.18 19.73 -10.29
C ASP A 205 34.18 18.32 -9.64
N ALA A 206 34.87 18.17 -8.51
CA ALA A 206 35.00 16.89 -7.82
C ALA A 206 33.66 16.34 -7.28
N GLU A 207 32.71 17.22 -6.93
CA GLU A 207 31.41 16.83 -6.38
C GLU A 207 30.45 16.35 -7.50
N GLU A 208 30.47 17.04 -8.64
CA GLU A 208 29.78 16.68 -9.86
C GLU A 208 30.26 15.33 -10.40
N TYR A 209 31.59 15.08 -10.36
CA TYR A 209 32.17 13.81 -10.80
C TYR A 209 31.68 12.61 -9.96
N VAL A 210 31.59 12.77 -8.63
CA VAL A 210 31.09 11.72 -7.73
C VAL A 210 29.61 11.43 -7.98
N LYS A 211 28.79 12.47 -8.16
CA LYS A 211 27.36 12.32 -8.51
C LYS A 211 27.18 11.60 -9.84
N MET A 212 27.98 11.95 -10.85
CA MET A 212 27.91 11.35 -12.18
C MET A 212 28.37 9.89 -12.21
N THR A 213 29.42 9.57 -11.44
CA THR A 213 29.88 8.18 -11.24
C THR A 213 28.79 7.33 -10.59
N THR A 214 28.16 7.84 -9.53
CA THR A 214 27.07 7.15 -8.82
C THR A 214 25.86 6.90 -9.72
N LEU A 215 25.50 7.86 -10.58
CA LEU A 215 24.41 7.70 -11.55
C LEU A 215 24.75 6.65 -12.61
N THR A 216 26.00 6.63 -13.08
CA THR A 216 26.49 5.65 -14.07
C THR A 216 26.48 4.23 -13.51
N ASP A 217 26.92 4.05 -12.27
CA ASP A 217 26.91 2.76 -11.58
C ASP A 217 25.49 2.20 -11.42
N ASN A 218 24.53 3.06 -11.07
CA ASN A 218 23.12 2.67 -10.98
C ASN A 218 22.56 2.24 -12.35
N LEU A 219 22.96 2.91 -13.44
CA LEU A 219 22.55 2.56 -14.79
C LEU A 219 23.13 1.19 -15.22
N LEU A 220 24.40 0.92 -14.90
CA LEU A 220 25.03 -0.38 -15.11
C LEU A 220 24.38 -1.49 -14.27
N LEU A 221 23.96 -1.19 -13.04
CA LEU A 221 23.26 -2.15 -12.18
C LEU A 221 21.89 -2.57 -12.76
N ILE A 222 21.17 -1.62 -13.37
CA ILE A 222 19.91 -1.88 -14.06
C ILE A 222 20.15 -2.78 -15.28
N GLN A 223 21.16 -2.48 -16.10
CA GLN A 223 21.51 -3.31 -17.26
C GLN A 223 21.92 -4.73 -16.88
N ARG A 224 22.69 -4.90 -15.79
CA ARG A 224 23.11 -6.22 -15.29
C ARG A 224 21.97 -7.08 -14.76
N LYS A 225 20.94 -6.48 -14.15
CA LYS A 225 19.74 -7.23 -13.71
C LYS A 225 18.96 -7.84 -14.87
N GLY A 226 19.11 -7.30 -16.09
CA GLY A 226 18.48 -7.84 -17.31
C GLY A 226 19.14 -9.09 -17.90
N SER A 227 20.32 -9.52 -17.42
CA SER A 227 21.09 -10.61 -18.04
C SER A 227 21.27 -11.88 -17.19
N PHE A 228 20.37 -12.18 -16.26
CA PHE A 228 20.38 -13.52 -15.64
C PHE A 228 19.85 -14.54 -16.65
N GLN A 229 20.74 -15.40 -17.15
CA GLN A 229 20.34 -16.64 -17.81
C GLN A 229 19.47 -17.44 -16.83
N GLU A 230 18.31 -17.93 -17.29
CA GLU A 230 17.49 -18.90 -16.59
C GLU A 230 18.39 -20.07 -16.16
N THR A 231 18.69 -20.15 -14.86
CA THR A 231 19.24 -21.38 -14.30
C THR A 231 18.09 -22.36 -14.22
N SER A 232 18.32 -23.53 -14.82
CA SER A 232 17.39 -24.66 -14.97
C SER A 232 16.39 -24.81 -13.82
N ALA A 233 15.12 -25.02 -14.18
CA ALA A 233 14.01 -25.26 -13.27
C ALA A 233 14.39 -26.17 -12.10
N ILE A 234 14.57 -25.59 -10.92
CA ILE A 234 14.69 -26.36 -9.68
C ILE A 234 13.31 -26.96 -9.42
N ASN A 235 13.24 -28.29 -9.51
CA ASN A 235 12.04 -29.06 -9.20
C ASN A 235 11.60 -28.77 -7.75
N THR A 236 10.53 -28.00 -7.58
CA THR A 236 9.94 -27.64 -6.29
C THR A 236 9.20 -28.79 -5.59
N LYS A 237 9.38 -30.04 -6.04
CA LYS A 237 8.83 -31.24 -5.37
C LYS A 237 9.78 -31.88 -4.35
N SER A 238 10.85 -31.22 -3.90
CA SER A 238 11.44 -31.65 -2.63
C SER A 238 10.50 -31.23 -1.50
N PHE A 239 9.69 -32.18 -1.04
CA PHE A 239 8.88 -32.08 0.16
C PHE A 239 9.80 -31.61 1.30
N VAL A 240 9.73 -30.34 1.67
CA VAL A 240 10.41 -29.85 2.87
C VAL A 240 9.72 -30.57 4.03
N GLU A 241 10.40 -31.57 4.58
CA GLU A 241 9.91 -32.32 5.72
C GLU A 241 9.57 -31.33 6.83
N LYS A 242 8.32 -31.34 7.28
CA LYS A 242 7.84 -30.46 8.35
C LYS A 242 8.79 -30.64 9.53
N GLN A 243 9.59 -29.61 9.83
CA GLN A 243 10.42 -29.59 11.02
C GLN A 243 9.51 -29.77 12.24
N ARG A 244 9.47 -30.99 12.80
CA ARG A 244 8.82 -31.25 14.07
C ARG A 244 9.74 -30.67 15.15
N PHE A 245 9.32 -29.57 15.75
CA PHE A 245 9.96 -29.09 16.97
C PHE A 245 9.78 -30.17 18.05
N TYR A 246 10.87 -30.83 18.43
CA TYR A 246 10.87 -31.79 19.52
C TYR A 246 10.39 -31.10 20.81
N SER A 247 9.41 -31.71 21.48
CA SER A 247 8.93 -31.23 22.76
C SER A 247 10.08 -31.24 23.77
N THR A 248 10.47 -30.07 24.26
CA THR A 248 11.42 -29.91 25.37
C THR A 248 10.73 -30.03 26.73
N LYS A 249 9.64 -30.81 26.83
CA LYS A 249 9.07 -31.15 28.13
C LYS A 249 10.05 -32.05 28.87
N LYS A 250 10.73 -31.47 29.86
CA LYS A 250 11.49 -32.21 30.88
C LYS A 250 10.53 -33.22 31.52
N LYS A 251 10.77 -34.53 31.31
CA LYS A 251 10.02 -35.58 32.01
C LYS A 251 10.20 -35.37 33.50
N HIS A 252 9.11 -35.11 34.23
CA HIS A 252 9.14 -35.14 35.68
C HIS A 252 9.40 -36.59 36.09
N GLY A 253 10.59 -36.84 36.63
CA GLY A 253 10.91 -38.11 37.26
C GLY A 253 10.03 -38.28 38.49
N THR A 254 9.36 -39.41 38.55
CA THR A 254 8.70 -39.95 39.74
C THR A 254 9.68 -39.90 40.92
N LYS A 255 9.32 -39.20 41.99
CA LYS A 255 9.90 -39.43 43.32
C LYS A 255 8.77 -39.71 44.30
N LEU A 256 9.02 -40.76 45.07
CA LEU A 256 8.18 -41.45 46.02
C LEU A 256 7.77 -40.59 47.22
N ASP A 257 6.68 -41.05 47.83
CA ASP A 257 6.04 -40.69 49.10
C ASP A 257 6.92 -40.04 50.17
N VAL A 258 6.43 -38.96 50.79
CA VAL A 258 6.58 -38.68 52.23
C VAL A 258 5.37 -37.85 52.74
N SER A 259 4.50 -38.54 53.47
CA SER A 259 3.60 -38.13 54.58
C SER A 259 3.14 -36.66 54.75
N SER A 260 1.81 -36.53 54.82
CA SER A 260 1.04 -35.42 55.41
C SER A 260 1.30 -35.19 56.91
N PRO A 261 1.22 -33.94 57.37
CA PRO A 261 0.80 -33.65 58.74
C PRO A 261 -0.52 -32.84 58.81
N SER A 262 -1.27 -33.19 59.83
CA SER A 262 -2.63 -32.80 60.16
C SER A 262 -2.77 -31.46 60.90
N CYS A 263 -3.96 -30.87 60.77
CA CYS A 263 -4.78 -30.23 61.82
C CYS A 263 -4.34 -28.87 62.40
N MET A 264 -5.22 -27.86 62.29
CA MET A 264 -6.13 -27.44 63.37
C MET A 264 -6.77 -26.08 63.04
N ASP A 265 -8.09 -26.04 63.21
CA ASP A 265 -8.94 -24.85 63.18
C ASP A 265 -8.57 -23.82 64.25
N LYS A 266 -8.81 -22.54 63.94
CA LYS A 266 -9.06 -21.51 64.95
C LYS A 266 -10.31 -20.74 64.57
N LYS A 267 -11.26 -20.76 65.51
CA LYS A 267 -12.42 -19.86 65.63
C LYS A 267 -12.00 -18.39 65.59
#